data_AF-A0A553SQK2-F1
#
_entry.id   AF-A0A553SQK2-F1
#
_cell.length_a   1.000
_cell.length_b   1.000
_cell.length_c   1.000
_cell.angle_alpha   90.00
_cell.angle_beta   90.00
_cell.angle_gamma   90.00
#
_symmetry.space_group_name_H-M   'P 1'
#
loop_
_entity.id
_entity.type
_entity.pdbx_description
1 polymer ?
#
loop_
_entity_poly.entity_id
_entity_poly.type
_entity_poly.pdbx_seq_one_letter_code
_entity_poly.pdbx_strand_id
1 'polypeptide(L)'
;MCRFHFLPYVNRVTVRTFGKEVYILKSNLMVKNMETDEIKRLEDIYYDIRTVRNISGNIIAKRTNRRKELYFNSTKARAKAKVI
;
A
#
# COMPACT_ATOMS: atom_id res chain seq x y z
N MET A 1 0.56 8.63 16.87
CA MET A 1 -0.20 7.80 15.89
C MET A 1 0.75 6.89 15.15
N CYS A 2 0.45 5.60 15.05
CA CYS A 2 1.32 4.64 14.36
C CYS A 2 1.11 4.73 12.84
N ARG A 3 2.15 5.13 12.08
CA ARG A 3 2.09 5.47 10.64
C ARG A 3 1.71 4.31 9.71
N PHE A 4 1.64 3.07 10.22
CA PHE A 4 1.49 1.84 9.43
C PHE A 4 0.29 0.98 9.82
N HIS A 5 -0.69 1.53 10.55
CA HIS A 5 -1.88 0.80 11.00
C HIS A 5 -2.72 0.15 9.88
N PHE A 6 -2.52 0.56 8.62
CA PHE A 6 -3.26 0.06 7.45
C PHE A 6 -2.66 -1.23 6.88
N LEU A 7 -1.49 -1.67 7.35
CA LEU A 7 -0.86 -2.88 6.83
C LEU A 7 -1.46 -4.10 7.51
N PRO A 8 -2.13 -4.99 6.76
CA PRO A 8 -2.47 -6.29 7.29
C PRO A 8 -1.18 -7.09 7.39
N TYR A 9 -0.59 -7.18 8.59
CA TYR A 9 0.65 -7.92 8.87
C TYR A 9 0.57 -9.42 8.49
N VAL A 10 -0.65 -9.92 8.25
CA VAL A 10 -0.94 -11.31 7.88
C VAL A 10 -1.01 -11.51 6.36
N ASN A 11 -1.26 -10.44 5.57
CA ASN A 11 -1.51 -10.56 4.13
C ASN A 11 -0.44 -9.86 3.30
N ARG A 12 0.02 -10.51 2.23
CA ARG A 12 0.88 -9.87 1.23
C ARG A 12 0.13 -8.70 0.59
N VAL A 13 0.73 -7.52 0.66
CA VAL A 13 0.25 -6.30 0.00
C VAL A 13 1.28 -5.79 -0.98
N THR A 14 0.81 -5.08 -1.99
CA THR A 14 1.65 -4.34 -2.93
C THR A 14 1.61 -2.85 -2.61
N VAL A 15 2.78 -2.22 -2.63
CA VAL A 15 2.98 -0.80 -2.35
C VAL A 15 3.43 -0.14 -3.63
N ARG A 16 2.70 0.85 -4.11
CA ARG A 16 3.03 1.60 -5.33
C ARG A 16 3.40 3.03 -4.99
N THR A 17 4.50 3.51 -5.54
CA THR A 17 5.00 4.87 -5.31
C THR A 17 4.45 5.88 -6.32
N PHE A 18 4.66 7.17 -6.08
CA PHE A 18 4.43 8.22 -7.08
C PHE A 18 5.34 8.08 -8.30
N GLY A 19 6.55 7.52 -8.11
CA GLY A 19 7.51 7.17 -9.16
C GLY A 19 7.10 5.97 -10.02
N LYS A 20 5.92 5.38 -9.75
CA LYS A 20 5.35 4.19 -10.41
C LYS A 20 6.05 2.87 -10.07
N GLU A 21 7.10 2.87 -9.26
CA GLU A 21 7.71 1.66 -8.72
C GLU A 21 6.70 0.86 -7.90
N VAL A 22 6.86 -0.47 -7.94
CA VAL A 22 6.01 -1.41 -7.25
C VAL A 22 6.85 -2.26 -6.32
N TYR A 23 6.44 -2.32 -5.06
CA TYR A 23 7.08 -3.10 -4.02
C TYR A 23 6.12 -4.13 -3.45
N ILE A 24 6.68 -5.25 -3.02
CA ILE A 24 5.98 -6.25 -2.21
C ILE A 24 6.37 -6.02 -0.75
N LEU A 25 5.37 -5.84 0.12
CA LEU A 25 5.62 -5.81 1.56
C LEU A 25 6.02 -7.21 2.04
N LYS A 26 7.10 -7.26 2.82
CA LYS A 26 7.60 -8.44 3.51
C LYS A 26 7.36 -8.28 5.02
N SER A 27 7.68 -9.33 5.77
CA SER A 27 7.72 -9.28 7.23
C SER A 27 8.67 -8.17 7.71
N ASN A 28 8.48 -7.73 8.96
CA ASN A 28 9.32 -6.72 9.62
C ASN A 28 9.36 -5.34 8.92
N LEU A 29 8.26 -4.94 8.27
CA LEU A 29 8.13 -3.65 7.58
C LEU A 29 9.21 -3.42 6.50
N MET A 30 9.67 -4.49 5.87
CA MET A 30 10.56 -4.42 4.71
C MET A 30 9.76 -4.44 3.41
N VAL A 31 10.29 -3.80 2.37
CA VAL A 31 9.70 -3.78 1.03
C VAL A 31 10.72 -4.21 0.00
N LYS A 32 10.32 -5.10 -0.92
CA LYS A 32 11.16 -5.53 -2.04
C LYS A 32 10.63 -4.93 -3.34
N ASN A 33 11.45 -4.19 -4.08
CA ASN A 33 11.11 -3.69 -5.41
C ASN A 33 10.93 -4.89 -6.37
N MET A 34 9.88 -4.88 -7.17
CA MET A 34 9.57 -5.99 -8.09
C MET A 34 10.40 -6.00 -9.37
N GLU A 35 11.01 -4.87 -9.75
CA GLU A 35 11.80 -4.73 -10.97
C GLU A 35 13.29 -4.89 -10.67
N THR A 36 13.79 -4.25 -9.62
CA THR A 36 15.22 -4.23 -9.28
C THR A 36 15.62 -5.26 -8.22
N ASP A 37 14.64 -5.93 -7.60
CA ASP A 37 14.83 -6.83 -6.46
C ASP A 37 15.45 -6.19 -5.20
N GLU A 38 15.65 -4.87 -5.20
CA GLU A 38 16.20 -4.10 -4.09
C GLU A 38 15.27 -4.15 -2.86
N ILE A 39 15.86 -4.32 -1.67
CA ILE A 39 15.14 -4.36 -0.40
C ILE A 39 15.39 -3.07 0.39
N LYS A 40 14.32 -2.41 0.83
CA LYS A 40 14.35 -1.20 1.65
C LYS A 40 13.47 -1.34 2.88
N ARG A 41 13.64 -0.48 3.88
CA ARG A 41 12.63 -0.35 4.94
C ARG A 41 11.43 0.41 4.38
N LEU A 42 10.23 0.05 4.83
CA LEU A 42 9.01 0.72 4.42
C LEU A 42 9.01 2.21 4.82
N GLU A 43 9.65 2.54 5.95
CA GLU A 43 9.82 3.92 6.41
C GLU A 43 10.62 4.78 5.43
N ASP A 44 11.65 4.21 4.78
CA ASP A 44 12.51 4.93 3.83
C ASP A 44 11.71 5.42 2.62
N ILE A 45 10.72 4.64 2.20
CA ILE A 45 9.85 4.99 1.07
C ILE A 45 8.53 5.61 1.51
N TYR A 46 8.33 5.86 2.81
CA TYR A 46 7.00 6.13 3.36
C TYR A 46 6.30 7.27 2.65
N TYR A 47 6.96 8.40 2.40
CA TYR A 47 6.39 9.59 1.75
C TYR A 47 6.25 9.45 0.22
N ASP A 48 6.92 8.47 -0.39
CA ASP A 48 6.77 8.15 -1.80
C ASP A 48 5.60 7.22 -2.08
N ILE A 49 5.06 6.54 -1.07
CA ILE A 49 3.88 5.67 -1.22
C ILE A 49 2.68 6.49 -1.71
N ARG A 50 2.10 6.05 -2.82
CA ARG A 50 0.85 6.58 -3.38
C ARG A 50 -0.34 5.69 -3.06
N THR A 51 -0.20 4.37 -3.21
CA THR A 51 -1.27 3.41 -2.91
C THR A 51 -0.73 2.12 -2.35
N VAL A 52 -1.46 1.52 -1.42
CA VAL A 52 -1.25 0.16 -0.95
C VAL A 52 -2.46 -0.68 -1.37
N ARG A 53 -2.22 -1.85 -1.94
CA ARG A 53 -3.25 -2.75 -2.43
C ARG A 53 -3.13 -4.12 -1.79
N ASN A 54 -4.26 -4.74 -1.46
CA ASN A 54 -4.29 -6.12 -1.01
C ASN A 54 -4.07 -7.10 -2.18
N ILE A 55 -4.04 -8.39 -1.88
CA ILE A 55 -3.82 -9.46 -2.87
C ILE A 55 -4.93 -9.51 -3.94
N SER A 56 -6.14 -9.05 -3.61
CA SER A 56 -7.27 -8.94 -4.55
C SER A 56 -7.19 -7.70 -5.44
N GLY A 57 -6.15 -6.86 -5.30
CA GLY A 57 -5.97 -5.62 -6.04
C GLY A 57 -6.75 -4.41 -5.50
N ASN A 58 -7.47 -4.55 -4.39
CA ASN A 58 -8.23 -3.46 -3.77
C ASN A 58 -7.30 -2.49 -3.04
N ILE A 59 -7.53 -1.18 -3.22
CA ILE A 59 -6.75 -0.13 -2.56
C ILE A 59 -7.19 -0.01 -1.09
N ILE A 60 -6.31 -0.39 -0.16
CA ILE A 60 -6.54 -0.31 1.29
C ILE A 60 -5.97 0.96 1.92
N ALA A 61 -5.00 1.60 1.27
CA ALA A 61 -4.49 2.90 1.69
C ALA A 61 -4.09 3.72 0.47
N LYS A 62 -4.29 5.04 0.53
CA LYS A 62 -3.98 5.95 -0.57
C LYS A 62 -3.52 7.30 -0.06
N ARG A 63 -2.52 7.86 -0.73
CA ARG A 63 -2.05 9.22 -0.56
C ARG A 63 -2.30 10.02 -1.85
N THR A 64 -2.77 11.25 -1.68
CA THR A 64 -3.08 12.15 -2.80
C THR A 64 -1.85 12.86 -3.34
N ASN A 65 -0.93 13.28 -2.46
CA ASN A 65 0.36 13.89 -2.82
C ASN A 65 1.44 13.59 -1.76
N ARG A 66 2.73 13.70 -2.11
CA ARG A 66 3.87 13.37 -1.23
C ARG A 66 3.89 14.08 0.13
N ARG A 67 3.25 15.25 0.25
CA ARG A 67 3.27 16.07 1.47
C ARG A 67 2.16 15.74 2.47
N LYS A 68 1.20 14.90 2.08
CA LYS A 68 0.09 14.49 2.95
C LYS A 68 0.35 13.14 3.59
N GLU A 69 -0.36 12.86 4.67
CA GLU A 69 -0.32 11.54 5.29
C GLU A 69 -0.98 10.46 4.41
N LEU A 70 -0.59 9.21 4.65
CA LEU A 70 -1.17 8.06 3.96
C LEU A 70 -2.41 7.60 4.73
N TYR A 71 -3.59 7.77 4.14
CA TYR A 71 -4.85 7.47 4.81
C TYR A 71 -5.34 6.07 4.45
N PHE A 72 -5.90 5.37 5.45
CA PHE A 72 -6.67 4.16 5.21
C PHE A 72 -7.85 4.49 4.31
N ASN A 73 -7.93 3.80 3.18
CA ASN A 73 -9.11 3.84 2.36
C ASN A 73 -10.07 2.81 2.95
N SER A 74 -10.94 3.25 3.86
CA SER A 74 -12.10 2.48 4.27
C SER A 74 -13.09 2.43 3.11
N THR A 75 -12.69 1.77 2.02
CA THR A 75 -13.66 1.23 1.08
C THR A 75 -14.45 0.21 1.89
N LYS A 76 -15.55 0.66 2.51
CA LYS A 76 -16.78 -0.14 2.58
C LYS A 76 -16.84 -0.82 1.23
N ALA A 77 -16.80 -2.16 1.23
CA ALA A 77 -16.95 -2.93 0.00
C ALA A 77 -18.11 -2.28 -0.75
N ARG A 78 -17.81 -1.60 -1.87
CA ARG A 78 -18.86 -1.05 -2.72
C ARG A 78 -19.39 -2.31 -3.39
N ALA A 79 -20.29 -3.00 -2.68
CA ALA A 79 -21.01 -4.14 -3.19
C ALA A 79 -21.60 -3.64 -4.50
N LYS A 80 -21.05 -4.10 -5.61
CA LYS A 80 -21.73 -3.92 -6.90
C LYS A 80 -22.98 -4.77 -6.76
N ALA A 81 -24.09 -4.14 -6.38
CA ALA A 81 -25.40 -4.74 -6.52
C ALA A 81 -25.54 -5.06 -8.01
N LYS A 82 -25.38 -6.33 -8.36
CA LYS A 82 -25.74 -6.85 -9.66
C LYS A 82 -27.26 -6.87 -9.65
N VAL A 83 -27.87 -5.80 -10.16
CA VAL A 83 -29.31 -5.80 -10.47
C VAL A 83 -29.48 -6.83 -11.57
N ILE A 84 -30.14 -7.95 -11.23
CA ILE A 84 -30.71 -8.90 -12.18
C ILE A 84 -32.17 -8.53 -12.31
#